data_AF-A0A372UET0-F1
#
_entry.id   AF-A0A372UET0-F1
#
_cell.length_a   1.000
_cell.length_b   1.000
_cell.length_c   1.000
_cell.angle_alpha   90.00
_cell.angle_beta   90.00
_cell.angle_gamma   90.00
#
_symmetry.space_group_name_H-M   'P 1'
#
loop_
_entity.id
_entity.type
_entity.pdbx_description
1 polymer ?
#
loop_
_entity_poly.entity_id
_entity_poly.type
_entity_poly.pdbx_seq_one_letter_code
_entity_poly.pdbx_strand_id
1 'polypeptide(L)'
;MKGLLIKDFKLMKGQKNFFLAIVAIALAMITLSPGTSFAIGFLGFVGSLFSLSSISYDEFDNGNAFLFSLPITRKEYVLEKYTFGVLCGIASLFLGTLISFFSILITDKGNLREMFLTACTLLPVILLLLSIMLPFVLKFGGEKGRIAILGMMGFLFVAGILFTKIAEYMKIDFYPLAKRLSQIDPHVYILFFLFLAITALAVSCLVSQSILNKKEF
;
A
#
# COMPACT_ATOMS: atom_id res chain seq x y z
N MET A 1 -5.06 -22.14 -2.85
CA MET A 1 -4.43 -20.82 -3.06
C MET A 1 -3.91 -20.53 -4.48
N LYS A 2 -3.09 -21.41 -5.11
CA LYS A 2 -2.47 -21.12 -6.44
C LYS A 2 -3.45 -20.67 -7.53
N GLY A 3 -4.64 -21.26 -7.59
CA GLY A 3 -5.66 -20.92 -8.60
C GLY A 3 -6.21 -19.49 -8.48
N LEU A 4 -6.38 -18.98 -7.25
CA LEU A 4 -6.83 -17.61 -6.99
C LEU A 4 -5.78 -16.58 -7.43
N LEU A 5 -4.50 -16.83 -7.12
CA LEU A 5 -3.41 -15.97 -7.57
C LEU A 5 -3.33 -15.92 -9.09
N ILE A 6 -3.45 -17.07 -9.77
CA ILE A 6 -3.45 -17.12 -11.25
C ILE A 6 -4.62 -16.31 -11.83
N LYS A 7 -5.81 -16.39 -11.20
CA LYS A 7 -6.97 -15.57 -11.59
C LYS A 7 -6.64 -14.08 -11.45
N ASP A 8 -6.08 -13.65 -10.32
CA ASP A 8 -5.76 -12.25 -10.06
C ASP A 8 -4.67 -11.71 -11.02
N PHE A 9 -3.65 -12.50 -11.35
CA PHE A 9 -2.67 -12.13 -12.38
C PHE A 9 -3.29 -12.05 -13.79
N LYS A 10 -4.25 -12.92 -14.12
CA LYS A 10 -4.99 -12.85 -15.39
C LYS A 10 -5.86 -11.59 -15.46
N LEU A 11 -6.49 -11.20 -14.35
CA LEU A 11 -7.22 -9.93 -14.25
C LEU A 11 -6.30 -8.73 -14.50
N MET A 12 -5.10 -8.72 -13.90
CA MET A 12 -4.09 -7.67 -14.17
C MET A 12 -3.71 -7.61 -15.66
N LYS A 13 -3.56 -8.77 -16.32
CA LYS A 13 -3.27 -8.81 -17.77
C LYS A 13 -4.39 -8.16 -18.60
N GLY A 14 -5.64 -8.27 -18.16
CA GLY A 14 -6.79 -7.59 -18.78
C GLY A 14 -6.72 -6.07 -18.68
N GLN A 15 -6.03 -5.52 -17.67
CA GLN A 15 -5.90 -4.08 -17.41
C GLN A 15 -4.65 -3.46 -18.05
N LYS A 16 -4.11 -4.04 -19.14
CA LYS A 16 -2.85 -3.60 -19.77
C LYS A 16 -2.77 -2.10 -20.10
N ASN A 17 -3.89 -1.49 -20.53
CA ASN A 17 -3.93 -0.06 -20.87
C ASN A 17 -3.74 0.83 -19.63
N PHE A 18 -4.26 0.38 -18.48
CA PHE A 18 -4.08 1.07 -17.21
C PHE A 18 -2.61 1.02 -16.75
N PHE A 19 -1.96 -0.14 -16.89
CA PHE A 19 -0.51 -0.25 -16.64
C PHE A 19 0.31 0.66 -17.53
N LEU A 20 0.01 0.72 -18.83
CA LEU A 20 0.69 1.63 -19.77
C LEU A 20 0.52 3.10 -19.35
N ALA A 21 -0.67 3.51 -18.95
CA ALA A 21 -0.93 4.87 -18.49
C ALA A 21 -0.13 5.21 -17.22
N ILE A 22 -0.10 4.30 -16.24
CA ILE A 22 0.65 4.49 -14.98
C ILE A 22 2.16 4.66 -15.26
N VAL A 23 2.72 3.81 -16.13
CA VAL A 23 4.14 3.89 -16.50
C VAL A 23 4.42 5.18 -17.27
N ALA A 24 3.53 5.59 -18.17
CA ALA A 24 3.67 6.85 -18.90
C ALA A 24 3.65 8.06 -17.96
N ILE A 25 2.78 8.07 -16.95
CA ILE A 25 2.73 9.12 -15.93
C ILE A 25 4.04 9.13 -15.11
N ALA A 26 4.54 7.96 -14.71
CA ALA A 26 5.80 7.86 -13.98
C ALA A 26 6.98 8.42 -14.79
N LEU A 27 7.07 8.10 -16.08
CA LEU A 27 8.09 8.63 -16.99
C LEU A 27 7.97 10.14 -17.19
N ALA A 28 6.75 10.64 -17.42
CA ALA A 28 6.51 12.08 -17.56
C ALA A 28 6.89 12.86 -16.29
N MET A 29 6.63 12.30 -15.11
CA MET A 29 6.96 12.97 -13.86
C MET A 29 8.46 12.97 -13.58
N ILE A 30 9.20 11.95 -14.02
CA ILE A 30 10.67 11.94 -13.94
C ILE A 30 11.28 13.06 -14.78
N THR A 31 10.71 13.38 -15.95
CA THR A 31 11.26 14.46 -16.80
C THR A 31 10.85 15.85 -16.32
N LEU A 32 9.68 15.97 -15.70
CA LEU A 32 9.13 17.24 -15.22
C LEU A 32 9.61 17.63 -13.81
N SER A 33 9.90 16.66 -12.95
CA SER A 33 10.32 16.89 -11.56
C SER A 33 11.80 16.56 -11.37
N PRO A 34 12.59 17.42 -10.70
CA PRO A 34 13.95 17.07 -10.33
C PRO A 34 13.91 15.97 -9.24
N GLY A 35 14.30 14.75 -9.61
CA GLY A 35 14.52 13.64 -8.68
C GLY A 35 13.71 12.38 -8.98
N THR A 36 14.23 11.23 -8.54
CA THR A 36 13.66 9.90 -8.82
C THR A 36 12.66 9.40 -7.78
N SER A 37 12.54 10.08 -6.64
CA SER A 37 11.70 9.66 -5.52
C SER A 37 10.22 9.56 -5.87
N PHE A 38 9.74 10.43 -6.76
CA PHE A 38 8.34 10.45 -7.16
C PHE A 38 7.92 9.16 -7.84
N ALA A 39 8.70 8.67 -8.81
CA ALA A 39 8.35 7.47 -9.56
C ALA A 39 8.28 6.24 -8.66
N ILE A 40 9.22 6.10 -7.73
CA ILE A 40 9.27 5.00 -6.75
C ILE A 40 8.02 5.05 -5.85
N GLY A 41 7.70 6.24 -5.31
CA GLY A 41 6.53 6.43 -4.45
C GLY A 41 5.21 6.21 -5.18
N PHE A 42 5.04 6.81 -6.35
CA PHE A 42 3.83 6.72 -7.15
C PHE A 42 3.54 5.28 -7.58
N LEU A 43 4.53 4.58 -8.14
CA LEU A 43 4.35 3.20 -8.58
C LEU A 43 4.09 2.27 -7.40
N GLY A 44 4.83 2.42 -6.30
CA GLY A 44 4.60 1.62 -5.08
C GLY A 44 3.20 1.82 -4.49
N PHE A 45 2.73 3.08 -4.45
CA PHE A 45 1.37 3.40 -3.99
C PHE A 45 0.31 2.80 -4.92
N VAL A 46 0.39 3.07 -6.22
CA VAL A 46 -0.58 2.56 -7.19
C VAL A 46 -0.60 1.03 -7.22
N GLY A 47 0.57 0.39 -7.09
CA GLY A 47 0.66 -1.06 -7.05
C GLY A 47 -0.08 -1.70 -5.87
N SER A 48 -0.08 -1.04 -4.72
CA SER A 48 -0.83 -1.51 -3.54
C SER A 48 -2.35 -1.50 -3.77
N LEU A 49 -2.85 -0.57 -4.60
CA LEU A 49 -4.27 -0.44 -4.94
C LEU A 49 -4.80 -1.57 -5.82
N PHE A 50 -3.94 -2.37 -6.48
CA PHE A 50 -4.40 -3.52 -7.27
C PHE A 50 -5.06 -4.61 -6.42
N SER A 51 -4.65 -4.75 -5.15
CA SER A 51 -5.34 -5.65 -4.23
C SER A 51 -6.80 -5.26 -4.03
N LEU A 52 -7.07 -3.95 -3.97
CA LEU A 52 -8.40 -3.37 -3.84
C LEU A 52 -9.27 -3.62 -5.07
N SER A 53 -8.69 -3.44 -6.26
CA SER A 53 -9.42 -3.68 -7.50
C SER A 53 -9.78 -5.15 -7.63
N SER A 54 -8.85 -6.07 -7.35
CA SER A 54 -9.12 -7.51 -7.35
C SER A 54 -10.27 -7.91 -6.41
N ILE A 55 -10.31 -7.39 -5.18
CA ILE A 55 -11.44 -7.65 -4.26
C ILE A 55 -12.75 -7.06 -4.80
N SER A 56 -12.70 -5.86 -5.40
CA SER A 56 -13.88 -5.22 -5.99
C SER A 56 -14.43 -6.03 -7.17
N TYR A 57 -13.57 -6.67 -7.96
CA TYR A 57 -13.97 -7.57 -9.05
C TYR A 57 -14.57 -8.87 -8.55
N ASP A 58 -14.07 -9.42 -7.43
CA ASP A 58 -14.62 -10.64 -6.83
C ASP A 58 -16.03 -10.43 -6.27
N GLU A 59 -16.32 -9.22 -5.81
CA GLU A 59 -17.64 -8.82 -5.30
C GLU A 59 -18.61 -8.35 -6.39
N PHE A 60 -18.12 -8.09 -7.60
CA PHE A 60 -18.96 -7.64 -8.71
C PHE A 60 -20.04 -8.69 -9.01
N ASP A 61 -21.28 -8.24 -9.17
CA ASP A 61 -22.46 -9.10 -9.38
C ASP A 61 -22.59 -10.27 -8.39
N ASN A 62 -22.26 -10.05 -7.10
CA ASN A 62 -22.28 -11.07 -6.04
C ASN A 62 -21.36 -12.28 -6.31
N GLY A 63 -20.27 -12.09 -7.05
CA GLY A 63 -19.31 -13.14 -7.39
C GLY A 63 -18.74 -13.92 -6.19
N ASN A 64 -18.70 -13.32 -5.00
CA ASN A 64 -18.28 -13.98 -3.76
C ASN A 64 -19.12 -15.22 -3.41
N ALA A 65 -20.45 -15.20 -3.64
CA ALA A 65 -21.31 -16.35 -3.34
C ALA A 65 -20.93 -17.57 -4.19
N PHE A 66 -20.61 -17.34 -5.47
CA PHE A 66 -20.07 -18.36 -6.36
C PHE A 66 -18.66 -18.78 -5.95
N LEU A 67 -17.79 -17.83 -5.61
CA LEU A 67 -16.40 -18.11 -5.23
C LEU A 67 -16.29 -18.99 -3.97
N PHE A 68 -17.20 -18.83 -3.01
CA PHE A 68 -17.26 -19.66 -1.79
C PHE A 68 -18.04 -20.98 -1.97
N SER A 69 -18.66 -21.22 -3.13
CA SER A 69 -19.15 -22.55 -3.51
C SER A 69 -18.03 -23.49 -3.96
N LEU A 70 -16.89 -22.94 -4.37
CA LEU A 70 -15.68 -23.69 -4.70
C LEU A 70 -15.04 -24.23 -3.41
N PRO A 71 -14.18 -25.28 -3.48
CA PRO A 71 -13.48 -25.84 -2.32
C PRO A 71 -12.35 -24.90 -1.84
N ILE A 72 -12.71 -23.70 -1.41
CA ILE A 72 -11.82 -22.64 -0.94
C ILE A 72 -12.32 -22.19 0.43
N THR A 73 -11.44 -22.21 1.43
CA THR A 73 -11.79 -21.70 2.76
C THR A 73 -11.71 -20.18 2.83
N ARG A 74 -12.53 -19.57 3.70
CA ARG A 74 -12.49 -18.12 3.97
C ARG A 74 -11.09 -17.66 4.41
N LYS A 75 -10.37 -18.48 5.18
CA LYS A 75 -8.99 -18.21 5.60
C LYS A 75 -8.01 -18.16 4.42
N GLU A 76 -8.12 -19.12 3.50
CA GLU A 76 -7.28 -19.14 2.29
C GLU A 76 -7.54 -17.94 1.39
N TYR A 77 -8.79 -17.49 1.28
CA TYR A 77 -9.13 -16.27 0.54
C TYR A 77 -8.45 -15.02 1.15
N VAL A 78 -8.55 -14.84 2.47
CA VAL A 78 -7.89 -13.70 3.14
C VAL A 78 -6.37 -13.75 2.96
N LEU A 79 -5.74 -14.90 3.21
CA LEU A 79 -4.30 -15.05 3.03
C LEU A 79 -3.86 -14.77 1.59
N GLU A 80 -4.67 -15.18 0.62
CA GLU A 80 -4.40 -14.95 -0.78
C GLU A 80 -4.42 -13.45 -1.14
N LYS A 81 -5.43 -12.70 -0.70
CA LYS A 81 -5.50 -11.24 -0.94
C LYS A 81 -4.37 -10.45 -0.29
N TYR A 82 -3.96 -10.84 0.92
CA TYR A 82 -2.80 -10.24 1.57
C TYR A 82 -1.52 -10.55 0.79
N THR A 83 -1.33 -11.80 0.38
CA THR A 83 -0.16 -12.22 -0.40
C THR A 83 -0.12 -11.50 -1.74
N PHE A 84 -1.25 -11.42 -2.44
CA PHE A 84 -1.38 -10.72 -3.71
C PHE A 84 -1.07 -9.22 -3.57
N GLY A 85 -1.62 -8.56 -2.55
CA GLY A 85 -1.34 -7.14 -2.28
C GLY A 85 0.13 -6.86 -1.99
N VAL A 86 0.78 -7.69 -1.17
CA VAL A 86 2.22 -7.57 -0.88
C VAL A 86 3.05 -7.83 -2.14
N LEU A 87 2.72 -8.85 -2.94
CA LEU A 87 3.42 -9.13 -4.21
C LEU A 87 3.28 -7.96 -5.19
N CYS A 88 2.08 -7.42 -5.39
CA CYS A 88 1.87 -6.27 -6.26
C CYS A 88 2.57 -5.01 -5.75
N GLY A 89 2.53 -4.76 -4.44
CA GLY A 89 3.23 -3.64 -3.81
C GLY A 89 4.75 -3.71 -3.98
N ILE A 90 5.35 -4.87 -3.73
CA ILE A 90 6.79 -5.07 -3.89
C ILE A 90 7.19 -5.02 -5.37
N ALA A 91 6.43 -5.67 -6.26
CA ALA A 91 6.72 -5.69 -7.69
C ALA A 91 6.66 -4.29 -8.31
N SER A 92 5.67 -3.49 -7.93
CA SER A 92 5.53 -2.10 -8.40
C SER A 92 6.61 -1.17 -7.85
N LEU A 93 6.99 -1.33 -6.58
CA LEU A 93 8.13 -0.62 -6.01
C LEU A 93 9.42 -0.99 -6.75
N PHE A 94 9.65 -2.27 -7.00
CA PHE A 94 10.80 -2.75 -7.78
C PHE A 94 10.82 -2.15 -9.20
N LEU A 95 9.68 -2.15 -9.90
CA LEU A 95 9.56 -1.49 -11.20
C LEU A 95 9.87 0.01 -11.12
N GLY A 96 9.38 0.71 -10.08
CA GLY A 96 9.68 2.12 -9.86
C GLY A 96 11.16 2.39 -9.61
N THR A 97 11.85 1.51 -8.87
CA THR A 97 13.30 1.59 -8.68
C THR A 97 14.07 1.33 -9.97
N LEU A 98 13.64 0.38 -10.82
CA LEU A 98 14.27 0.12 -12.10
C LEU A 98 14.15 1.31 -13.06
N ILE A 99 12.95 1.86 -13.20
CA ILE A 99 12.72 3.04 -14.06
C ILE A 99 13.57 4.22 -13.56
N SER A 100 13.63 4.41 -12.25
CA SER A 100 14.47 5.44 -11.62
C SER A 100 15.96 5.23 -11.89
N PHE A 101 16.43 3.98 -11.81
CA PHE A 101 17.82 3.63 -12.09
C PHE A 101 18.22 3.96 -13.53
N PHE A 102 17.39 3.58 -14.52
CA PHE A 102 17.63 3.93 -15.92
C PHE A 102 17.58 5.44 -16.16
N SER A 103 16.69 6.17 -15.49
CA SER A 103 16.64 7.62 -15.59
C SER A 103 17.92 8.30 -15.11
N ILE A 104 18.49 7.83 -13.99
CA ILE A 104 19.77 8.34 -13.45
C ILE A 104 20.90 8.09 -14.46
N LEU A 105 20.97 6.89 -15.05
CA LEU A 105 21.98 6.54 -16.05
C LEU A 105 21.92 7.41 -17.31
N ILE A 106 20.72 7.83 -17.73
CA ILE A 106 20.53 8.62 -18.96
C ILE A 106 20.75 10.12 -18.69
N THR A 107 20.35 10.61 -17.52
CA THR A 107 20.28 12.05 -17.23
C THR A 107 21.49 12.55 -16.43
N ASP A 108 22.26 11.64 -15.82
CA ASP A 108 23.33 11.91 -14.84
C ASP A 108 22.91 12.83 -13.67
N LYS A 109 21.59 12.99 -13.48
CA LYS A 109 20.97 13.80 -12.43
C LYS A 109 20.29 12.88 -11.43
N GLY A 110 21.06 12.37 -10.48
CA GLY A 110 20.50 11.66 -9.34
C GLY A 110 21.53 10.85 -8.56
N ASN A 111 21.22 10.61 -7.30
CA ASN A 111 22.08 9.87 -6.38
C ASN A 111 21.52 8.46 -6.17
N LEU A 112 22.33 7.44 -6.52
CA LEU A 112 21.97 6.03 -6.33
C LEU A 112 21.69 5.69 -4.86
N ARG A 113 22.42 6.32 -3.93
CA ARG A 113 22.23 6.11 -2.49
C ARG A 113 20.86 6.61 -2.04
N GLU A 114 20.46 7.78 -2.52
CA GLU A 114 19.14 8.35 -2.21
C GLU A 114 18.02 7.52 -2.82
N MET A 115 18.18 7.05 -4.06
CA MET A 115 17.21 6.16 -4.70
C MET A 115 16.95 4.90 -3.86
N PHE A 116 18.03 4.25 -3.39
CA PHE A 116 17.93 3.04 -2.57
C PHE A 116 17.31 3.31 -1.20
N LEU A 117 17.71 4.41 -0.54
CA LEU A 117 17.09 4.84 0.73
C LEU A 117 15.60 5.14 0.57
N THR A 118 15.20 5.80 -0.52
CA THR A 118 13.78 6.08 -0.81
C THR A 118 12.99 4.79 -1.03
N ALA A 119 13.55 3.82 -1.77
CA ALA A 119 12.93 2.52 -1.96
C ALA A 119 12.74 1.77 -0.62
N CYS A 120 13.78 1.73 0.21
CA CYS A 120 13.74 1.05 1.51
C CYS A 120 12.79 1.71 2.50
N THR A 121 12.67 3.05 2.49
CA THR A 121 11.75 3.78 3.37
C THR A 121 10.29 3.64 2.94
N LEU A 122 10.03 3.54 1.63
CA LEU A 122 8.67 3.36 1.10
C LEU A 122 8.11 1.95 1.28
N LEU A 123 8.96 0.93 1.38
CA LEU A 123 8.50 -0.45 1.56
C LEU A 123 7.64 -0.62 2.84
N PRO A 124 8.10 -0.22 4.05
CA PRO A 124 7.26 -0.25 5.25
C PRO A 124 5.96 0.55 5.11
N VAL A 125 6.00 1.69 4.42
CA VAL A 125 4.82 2.55 4.21
C VAL A 125 3.76 1.83 3.38
N ILE A 126 4.16 1.15 2.30
CA ILE A 126 3.25 0.35 1.46
C ILE A 126 2.64 -0.80 2.27
N LEU A 127 3.44 -1.49 3.08
CA LEU A 127 2.96 -2.58 3.93
C LEU A 127 1.95 -2.08 4.97
N LEU A 128 2.21 -0.92 5.61
CA LEU A 128 1.27 -0.29 6.54
C LEU A 128 -0.02 0.12 5.84
N LEU A 129 0.08 0.71 4.65
CA LEU A 129 -1.08 1.06 3.85
C LEU A 129 -1.94 -0.16 3.52
N LEU A 130 -1.33 -1.28 3.10
CA LEU A 130 -2.06 -2.54 2.88
C LEU A 130 -2.72 -3.06 4.16
N SER A 131 -2.01 -2.98 5.30
CA SER A 131 -2.54 -3.41 6.60
C SER A 131 -3.79 -2.63 7.02
N ILE A 132 -3.90 -1.36 6.62
CA ILE A 132 -5.09 -0.56 6.89
C ILE A 132 -6.15 -0.85 5.82
N MET A 133 -5.82 -0.79 4.54
CA MET A 133 -6.84 -0.84 3.47
C MET A 133 -7.56 -2.19 3.35
N LEU A 134 -6.82 -3.31 3.44
CA LEU A 134 -7.37 -4.66 3.24
C LEU A 134 -8.51 -5.03 4.22
N PRO A 135 -8.41 -4.83 5.55
CA PRO A 135 -9.50 -5.19 6.46
C PRO A 135 -10.77 -4.36 6.23
N PHE A 136 -10.65 -3.08 5.89
CA PHE A 136 -11.81 -2.24 5.58
C PHE A 136 -12.52 -2.71 4.31
N VAL A 137 -11.77 -3.03 3.26
CA VAL A 137 -12.34 -3.47 1.99
C VAL A 137 -12.93 -4.87 2.10
N LEU A 138 -12.32 -5.78 2.85
CA LEU A 138 -12.92 -7.10 3.11
C LEU A 138 -14.21 -6.99 3.95
N LYS A 139 -14.29 -6.00 4.86
CA LYS A 139 -15.47 -5.77 5.70
C LYS A 139 -16.63 -5.15 4.93
N PHE A 140 -16.39 -4.00 4.31
CA PHE A 140 -17.42 -3.17 3.70
C PHE A 140 -17.61 -3.47 2.20
N GLY A 141 -16.67 -4.18 1.59
CA GLY A 141 -16.65 -4.49 0.18
C GLY A 141 -15.90 -3.46 -0.68
N GLY A 142 -15.92 -3.64 -2.00
CA GLY A 142 -15.17 -2.85 -2.98
C GLY A 142 -15.50 -1.35 -2.93
N GLU A 143 -16.74 -0.96 -3.24
CA GLU A 143 -17.12 0.46 -3.29
C GLU A 143 -17.30 1.10 -1.92
N LYS A 144 -18.06 0.45 -1.02
CA LYS A 144 -18.30 0.97 0.33
C LYS A 144 -17.01 0.96 1.16
N GLY A 145 -16.07 0.05 0.90
CA GLY A 145 -14.75 0.04 1.52
C GLY A 145 -13.89 1.22 1.13
N ARG A 146 -13.95 1.69 -0.14
CA ARG A 146 -13.24 2.92 -0.56
C ARG A 146 -13.80 4.14 0.16
N ILE A 147 -15.12 4.24 0.29
CA ILE A 147 -15.77 5.32 1.05
C ILE A 147 -15.37 5.25 2.53
N ALA A 148 -15.33 4.05 3.12
CA ALA A 148 -14.89 3.87 4.51
C ALA A 148 -13.41 4.28 4.72
N ILE A 149 -12.52 3.98 3.77
CA ILE A 149 -11.11 4.40 3.83
C ILE A 149 -11.01 5.92 3.75
N LEU A 150 -11.74 6.57 2.83
CA LEU A 150 -11.76 8.04 2.72
C LEU A 150 -12.29 8.68 4.01
N GLY A 151 -13.35 8.12 4.59
CA GLY A 151 -13.88 8.57 5.88
C GLY A 151 -12.88 8.43 7.02
N MET A 152 -12.15 7.31 7.10
CA MET A 152 -11.10 7.09 8.09
C MET A 152 -9.95 8.08 7.93
N MET A 153 -9.49 8.32 6.69
CA MET A 153 -8.43 9.30 6.42
C MET A 153 -8.87 10.71 6.79
N GLY A 154 -10.10 11.10 6.46
CA GLY A 154 -10.67 12.38 6.87
C GLY A 154 -10.76 12.54 8.40
N PHE A 155 -11.19 11.48 9.09
CA PHE A 155 -11.24 11.46 10.55
C PHE A 155 -9.84 11.60 11.18
N LEU A 156 -8.85 10.86 10.68
CA LEU A 156 -7.45 10.97 11.13
C LEU A 156 -6.90 12.38 10.94
N PHE A 157 -7.22 13.02 9.81
CA PHE A 157 -6.77 14.39 9.53
C PHE A 157 -7.35 15.40 10.52
N VAL A 158 -8.66 15.33 10.78
CA VAL A 158 -9.34 16.18 11.77
C VAL A 158 -8.81 15.93 13.18
N ALA A 159 -8.62 14.65 13.55
CA ALA A 159 -8.04 14.28 14.84
C ALA A 159 -6.60 14.80 15.00
N GLY A 160 -5.79 14.77 13.94
CA GLY A 160 -4.44 15.34 13.92
C GLY A 160 -4.43 16.84 14.20
N ILE A 161 -5.32 17.60 13.56
CA ILE A 161 -5.45 19.05 13.79
C ILE A 161 -5.92 19.35 15.22
N LEU A 162 -6.86 18.56 15.75
CA LEU A 162 -7.29 18.68 17.14
C LEU A 162 -6.14 18.38 18.11
N PHE A 163 -5.36 17.34 17.84
CA PHE A 163 -4.21 16.96 18.65
C PHE A 163 -3.15 18.07 18.70
N THR A 164 -2.80 18.67 17.54
CA THR A 164 -1.83 19.77 17.52
C THR A 164 -2.35 20.99 18.28
N LYS A 165 -3.63 21.34 18.14
CA LYS A 165 -4.25 22.43 18.92
C LYS A 165 -4.26 22.19 20.43
N ILE A 166 -4.55 20.96 20.87
CA ILE A 166 -4.50 20.58 22.29
C ILE A 166 -3.06 20.64 22.81
N ALA A 167 -2.09 20.20 22.01
CA ALA A 167 -0.69 20.21 22.42
C ALA A 167 -0.10 21.63 22.47
N GLU A 168 -0.52 22.52 21.56
CA GLU A 168 -0.24 23.96 21.64
C GLU A 168 -0.84 24.57 22.92
N TYR A 169 -2.07 24.20 23.27
CA TYR A 169 -2.72 24.64 24.51
C TYR A 169 -1.98 24.14 25.77
N MET A 170 -1.40 22.94 25.71
CA MET A 170 -0.61 22.32 26.78
C MET A 170 0.87 22.77 26.81
N LYS A 171 1.32 23.62 25.87
CA LYS A 171 2.73 24.05 25.70
C LYS A 171 3.72 22.87 25.61
N ILE A 172 3.32 21.78 24.96
CA ILE A 172 4.21 20.63 24.73
C ILE A 172 5.07 20.92 23.50
N ASP A 173 6.36 21.21 23.70
CA ASP A 173 7.31 21.39 22.62
C ASP A 173 7.70 20.04 22.00
N PHE A 174 7.24 19.76 20.78
CA PHE A 174 7.65 18.58 20.00
C PHE A 174 9.01 18.74 19.30
N TYR A 175 9.54 19.96 19.26
CA TYR A 175 10.81 20.28 18.59
C TYR A 175 12.03 19.48 19.11
N PRO A 176 12.20 19.26 20.42
CA PRO A 176 13.30 18.45 20.94
C PRO A 176 13.20 16.97 20.53
N LEU A 177 11.98 16.45 20.42
CA LEU A 177 11.72 15.06 20.02
C LEU A 177 12.04 14.85 18.53
N ALA A 178 11.62 15.79 17.67
CA ALA A 178 11.92 15.76 16.24
C ALA A 178 13.44 15.83 15.98
N LYS A 179 14.17 16.66 16.74
CA LYS A 179 15.62 16.80 16.61
C LYS A 179 16.37 15.53 17.02
N ARG A 180 15.91 14.83 18.05
CA ARG A 180 16.47 13.52 18.45
C ARG A 180 16.18 12.44 17.41
N LEU A 181 15.01 12.46 16.79
CA LEU A 181 14.65 11.53 15.70
C LEU A 181 15.51 11.75 14.44
N SER A 182 15.82 13.00 14.08
CA SER A 182 16.67 13.30 12.91
C SER A 182 18.15 12.94 13.09
N GLN A 183 18.59 12.64 14.31
CA GLN A 183 19.96 12.25 14.64
C GLN A 183 20.17 10.72 14.64
N ILE A 184 19.09 9.94 14.52
CA ILE A 184 19.17 8.47 14.46
C ILE A 184 19.58 8.06 13.05
N ASP A 185 20.43 7.03 12.96
CA ASP A 185 20.81 6.44 11.68
C ASP A 185 19.57 6.02 10.86
N PRO A 186 19.47 6.42 9.57
CA PRO A 186 18.32 6.10 8.72
C PRO A 186 18.00 4.61 8.66
N HIS A 187 19.03 3.75 8.78
CA HIS A 187 18.88 2.29 8.77
C HIS A 187 18.10 1.76 9.97
N VAL A 188 18.30 2.33 11.17
CA VAL A 188 17.62 1.91 12.40
C VAL A 188 16.13 2.26 12.32
N TYR A 189 15.82 3.45 11.81
CA TYR A 189 14.44 3.86 11.56
C TYR A 189 13.74 2.92 10.56
N ILE A 190 14.38 2.62 9.41
CA ILE A 190 13.79 1.73 8.40
C ILE A 190 13.47 0.36 8.99
N LEU A 191 14.40 -0.22 9.77
CA LEU A 191 14.22 -1.55 10.34
C LEU A 191 13.11 -1.58 11.40
N PHE A 192 13.03 -0.54 12.24
CA PHE A 192 11.94 -0.37 13.20
C PHE A 192 10.58 -0.25 12.51
N PHE A 193 10.45 0.60 11.50
CA PHE A 193 9.21 0.77 10.74
C PHE A 193 8.83 -0.50 9.98
N LEU A 194 9.81 -1.24 9.46
CA LEU A 194 9.57 -2.51 8.78
C LEU A 194 9.03 -3.56 9.76
N PHE A 195 9.60 -3.67 10.95
CA PHE A 195 9.07 -4.54 12.01
C PHE A 195 7.64 -4.16 12.41
N LEU A 196 7.37 -2.86 12.58
CA LEU A 196 6.04 -2.34 12.88
C LEU A 196 5.05 -2.64 11.75
N ALA A 197 5.46 -2.51 10.50
CA ALA A 197 4.62 -2.81 9.35
C ALA A 197 4.27 -4.30 9.23
N ILE A 198 5.23 -5.19 9.48
CA ILE A 198 5.00 -6.64 9.45
C ILE A 198 4.05 -7.06 10.58
N THR A 199 4.26 -6.55 11.79
CA THR A 199 3.37 -6.83 12.93
C THR A 199 1.96 -6.30 12.68
N ALA A 200 1.82 -5.10 12.15
CA ALA A 200 0.53 -4.53 11.74
C ALA A 200 -0.17 -5.38 10.67
N LEU A 201 0.55 -5.85 9.66
CA LEU A 201 0.00 -6.77 8.64
C LEU A 201 -0.48 -8.08 9.24
N ALA A 202 0.28 -8.67 10.16
CA ALA A 202 -0.10 -9.92 10.82
C ALA A 202 -1.38 -9.75 11.65
N VAL A 203 -1.45 -8.70 12.47
CA VAL A 203 -2.66 -8.35 13.24
C VAL A 203 -3.84 -8.10 12.31
N SER A 204 -3.62 -7.34 11.24
CA SER A 204 -4.65 -7.02 10.26
C SER A 204 -5.20 -8.28 9.57
N CYS A 205 -4.33 -9.23 9.23
CA CYS A 205 -4.75 -10.51 8.65
C CYS A 205 -5.66 -11.30 9.61
N LEU A 206 -5.33 -11.35 10.91
CA LEU A 206 -6.16 -12.00 11.92
C LEU A 206 -7.54 -11.32 12.05
N VAL A 207 -7.57 -9.99 12.06
CA VAL A 207 -8.81 -9.20 12.08
C VAL A 207 -9.65 -9.48 10.83
N SER A 208 -9.03 -9.49 9.64
CA SER A 208 -9.70 -9.82 8.38
C SER A 208 -10.30 -11.22 8.36
N GLN A 209 -9.59 -12.22 8.91
CA GLN A 209 -10.14 -13.57 9.05
C GLN A 209 -11.38 -13.60 9.96
N SER A 210 -11.35 -12.89 11.09
CA SER A 210 -12.52 -12.80 11.97
C SER A 210 -13.69 -12.08 11.31
N ILE A 211 -13.43 -11.05 10.50
CA ILE A 211 -14.47 -10.31 9.78
C ILE A 211 -15.14 -11.22 8.75
N LEU A 212 -14.35 -11.92 7.94
CA LEU A 212 -14.88 -12.76 6.87
C LEU A 212 -15.62 -13.99 7.42
N ASN A 213 -15.20 -14.54 8.55
CA ASN A 213 -15.93 -15.65 9.19
C ASN A 213 -17.31 -15.25 9.71
N LYS A 214 -17.51 -13.97 10.07
CA LYS A 214 -18.80 -13.43 10.54
C LYS A 214 -19.68 -12.89 9.41
N LYS A 215 -19.16 -12.79 8.18
CA LYS A 215 -19.89 -12.26 7.02
C LYS A 215 -20.82 -13.34 6.48
N GLU A 216 -22.11 -13.04 6.40
CA GLU A 216 -23.10 -13.86 5.68
C GLU A 216 -23.14 -13.39 4.22
N PHE A 217 -23.18 -14.34 3.28
CA PHE A 217 -23.21 -14.11 1.83
C PHE A 217 -24.51 -14.65 1.25
#